data_AF-A0A3C1FEU2-F1
#
_entry.id   AF-A0A3C1FEU2-F1
#
_cell.length_a   1.000
_cell.length_b   1.000
_cell.length_c   1.000
_cell.angle_alpha   90.00
_cell.angle_beta   90.00
_cell.angle_gamma   90.00
#
_symmetry.space_group_name_H-M   'P 1'
#
loop_
_entity.id
_entity.type
_entity.pdbx_description
1 polymer ?
#
loop_
_entity_poly.entity_id
_entity_poly.type
_entity_poly.pdbx_seq_one_letter_code
_entity_poly.pdbx_strand_id
1 'polypeptide(L)'
;GHEDHIGGVPYLLRRRGDIPVFGSRLTLALLSAKLREHRLREVDLREVAEGERVQMGEFDLEFYSVNHSIPDALAVAVRTKAGTVLHTGDFKMDQLPLDHRLTDLRGFARLGEEGVDLFMVDSTNADVPGFTAHERDIEPALERVFASAQQKLIVACFASHVHRVQQVMDLAVKHGRKVVYVGRSMLRNMTVARELGFLKVPENTLIDLKEIEDYPDDQVLIISTGSQGEPLSALSRISNHEHPVITAGPGDVVLLASSLIPGNENSVYRVINGLSRNGVSVVHKGNAMVHVSGHSSAGELLYCYNLITPRHVLPVHGEVRHLIANAKLAIDTGVPADRVFPVEDGAVIDLPAGGKARVVGQLDCSYIFVDGLTEGEVSDTELTDRKILGEEGIISVVTVVSFRSQQIVSGPDIHARGFVDDDSVFDQVRPDLVGVIERALADGVEDTFQLQQLVRRTIGRWVNNNYRRRPMILPIVVES
;
A
#
# COMPACT_ATOMS: atom_id res chain seq x y z
N GLY A 1 -11.83 3.05 6.76
CA GLY A 1 -10.96 2.27 7.66
C GLY A 1 -9.92 1.39 6.98
N HIS A 2 -9.65 1.53 5.67
CA HIS A 2 -8.53 0.85 5.02
C HIS A 2 -7.18 1.47 5.42
N GLU A 3 -6.09 0.70 5.28
CA GLU A 3 -4.74 1.10 5.74
C GLU A 3 -4.18 2.31 4.98
N ASP A 4 -4.47 2.45 3.70
CA ASP A 4 -4.20 3.62 2.87
C ASP A 4 -4.95 4.88 3.32
N HIS A 5 -6.00 4.74 4.14
CA HIS A 5 -6.76 5.87 4.71
C HIS A 5 -6.44 6.14 6.19
N ILE A 6 -6.21 5.10 7.00
CA ILE A 6 -5.97 5.25 8.46
C ILE A 6 -4.53 4.97 8.90
N GLY A 7 -3.69 4.40 8.04
CA GLY A 7 -2.33 3.96 8.37
C GLY A 7 -1.38 5.11 8.71
N GLY A 8 -1.58 6.28 8.10
CA GLY A 8 -0.81 7.50 8.38
C GLY A 8 -1.24 8.24 9.66
N VAL A 9 -2.44 7.98 10.18
CA VAL A 9 -3.03 8.75 11.29
C VAL A 9 -2.19 8.72 12.57
N PRO A 10 -1.62 7.58 13.03
CA PRO A 10 -0.76 7.58 14.22
C PRO A 10 0.46 8.51 14.08
N TYR A 11 1.06 8.59 12.88
CA TYR A 11 2.21 9.45 12.63
C TYR A 11 1.81 10.94 12.66
N LEU A 12 0.66 11.27 12.08
CA LEU A 12 0.09 12.62 12.15
C LEU A 12 -0.19 13.04 13.60
N LEU A 13 -0.88 12.18 14.36
CA LEU A 13 -1.28 12.49 15.74
C LEU A 13 -0.11 12.54 16.73
N ARG A 14 1.03 11.88 16.44
CA ARG A 14 2.26 12.12 17.22
C ARG A 14 2.76 13.56 17.10
N ARG A 15 2.57 14.19 15.94
CA ARG A 15 2.95 15.59 15.71
C ARG A 15 1.84 16.56 16.13
N ARG A 16 0.58 16.15 16.01
CA ARG A 16 -0.63 16.96 16.23
C ARG A 16 -1.69 16.18 17.01
N GLY A 17 -1.40 15.90 18.28
CA GLY A 17 -2.31 15.17 19.17
C GLY A 17 -3.56 15.96 19.60
N ASP A 18 -3.61 17.24 19.28
CA ASP A 18 -4.71 18.17 19.55
C ASP A 18 -5.88 18.05 18.56
N ILE A 19 -5.70 17.34 17.45
CA ILE A 19 -6.70 17.24 16.38
C ILE A 19 -7.74 16.16 16.73
N PRO A 20 -9.05 16.51 16.76
CA PRO A 20 -10.10 15.50 16.90
C PRO A 20 -10.24 14.68 15.62
N VAL A 21 -10.48 13.38 15.76
CA VAL A 21 -10.68 12.46 14.65
C VAL A 21 -12.11 11.99 14.62
N PHE A 22 -12.82 12.35 13.56
CA PHE A 22 -14.16 11.86 13.29
C PHE A 22 -14.10 10.60 12.43
N GLY A 23 -14.96 9.63 12.70
CA GLY A 23 -15.05 8.44 11.89
C GLY A 23 -16.21 7.54 12.29
N SER A 24 -16.56 6.62 11.39
CA SER A 24 -17.55 5.60 11.69
C SER A 24 -17.08 4.64 12.77
N ARG A 25 -18.03 3.94 13.40
CA ARG A 25 -17.80 3.05 14.54
C ARG A 25 -16.72 2.01 14.25
N LEU A 26 -16.81 1.32 13.11
CA LEU A 26 -15.79 0.34 12.72
C LEU A 26 -14.44 1.02 12.45
N THR A 27 -14.45 2.17 11.75
CA THR A 27 -13.23 2.91 11.41
C THR A 27 -12.48 3.35 12.67
N LEU A 28 -13.17 3.92 13.66
CA LEU A 28 -12.57 4.36 14.91
C LEU A 28 -12.10 3.20 15.78
N ALA A 29 -12.79 2.06 15.77
CA ALA A 29 -12.34 0.88 16.51
C ALA A 29 -11.04 0.29 15.93
N LEU A 30 -10.94 0.20 14.60
CA LEU A 30 -9.71 -0.22 13.91
C LEU A 30 -8.58 0.78 14.16
N LEU A 31 -8.86 2.07 14.08
CA LEU A 31 -7.89 3.13 14.38
C LEU A 31 -7.45 3.08 15.84
N SER A 32 -8.37 2.93 16.80
CA SER A 32 -8.05 2.85 18.23
C SER A 32 -7.09 1.70 18.54
N ALA A 33 -7.33 0.53 17.94
CA ALA A 33 -6.43 -0.62 18.09
C ALA A 33 -5.02 -0.30 17.54
N LYS A 34 -4.93 0.38 16.39
CA LYS A 34 -3.65 0.83 15.81
C LYS A 34 -2.96 1.89 16.69
N LEU A 35 -3.69 2.89 17.18
CA LEU A 35 -3.13 3.94 18.05
C LEU A 35 -2.48 3.35 19.31
N ARG A 36 -3.08 2.30 19.89
CA ARG A 36 -2.48 1.57 21.03
C ARG A 36 -1.12 0.94 20.69
N GLU A 37 -0.95 0.40 19.49
CA GLU A 37 0.34 -0.15 19.01
C GLU A 37 1.41 0.95 18.92
N HIS A 38 0.99 2.15 18.51
CA HIS A 38 1.84 3.35 18.45
C HIS A 38 1.96 4.08 19.80
N ARG A 39 1.41 3.50 20.89
CA ARG A 39 1.41 4.05 22.26
C ARG A 39 0.69 5.40 22.39
N LEU A 40 -0.25 5.71 21.50
CA LEU A 40 -1.14 6.87 21.57
C LEU A 40 -2.45 6.46 22.23
N ARG A 41 -2.74 7.01 23.42
CA ARG A 41 -3.92 6.62 24.22
C ARG A 41 -4.93 7.76 24.42
N GLU A 42 -4.48 9.01 24.40
CA GLU A 42 -5.29 10.20 24.68
C GLU A 42 -5.62 10.93 23.38
N VAL A 43 -6.30 10.25 22.46
CA VAL A 43 -6.75 10.85 21.20
C VAL A 43 -8.25 11.09 21.29
N ASP A 44 -8.69 12.28 20.90
CA ASP A 44 -10.10 12.64 20.80
C ASP A 44 -10.72 11.98 19.56
N LEU A 45 -11.28 10.77 19.75
CA LEU A 45 -12.00 10.02 18.71
C LEU A 45 -13.51 10.26 18.85
N ARG A 46 -14.16 10.74 17.79
CA ARG A 46 -15.57 11.14 17.77
C ARG A 46 -16.34 10.31 16.74
N GLU A 47 -17.18 9.41 17.23
CA GLU A 47 -18.00 8.54 16.38
C GLU A 47 -19.04 9.37 15.62
N VAL A 48 -19.22 9.07 14.33
CA VAL A 48 -20.26 9.63 13.47
C VAL A 48 -20.92 8.53 12.64
N ALA A 49 -22.19 8.70 12.30
CA ALA A 49 -22.95 7.77 11.45
C ALA A 49 -23.53 8.43 10.20
N GLU A 50 -24.00 7.61 9.25
CA GLU A 50 -24.74 8.11 8.10
C GLU A 50 -25.98 8.92 8.53
N GLY A 51 -26.26 10.00 7.80
CA GLY A 51 -27.33 10.94 8.10
C GLY A 51 -27.05 11.90 9.24
N GLU A 52 -25.95 11.72 9.99
CA GLU A 52 -25.55 12.65 11.05
C GLU A 52 -24.99 13.95 10.47
N ARG A 53 -25.28 15.06 11.16
CA ARG A 53 -24.68 16.36 10.90
C ARG A 53 -23.89 16.85 12.10
N VAL A 54 -22.69 17.35 11.85
CA VAL A 54 -21.76 17.82 12.88
C VAL A 54 -21.24 19.21 12.51
N GLN A 55 -21.44 20.18 13.41
CA GLN A 55 -20.82 21.49 13.30
C GLN A 55 -19.43 21.47 13.95
N MET A 56 -18.39 21.78 13.18
CA MET A 56 -17.02 21.94 13.65
C MET A 56 -16.46 23.29 13.22
N GLY A 57 -16.48 24.28 14.12
CA GLY A 57 -16.07 25.64 13.78
C GLY A 57 -16.92 26.20 12.63
N GLU A 58 -16.30 26.56 11.51
CA GLU A 58 -16.98 27.08 10.32
C GLU A 58 -17.46 26.00 9.34
N PHE A 59 -17.25 24.72 9.67
CA PHE A 59 -17.60 23.58 8.82
C PHE A 59 -18.87 22.89 9.33
N ASP A 60 -19.89 22.78 8.47
CA ASP A 60 -21.04 21.90 8.67
C ASP A 60 -20.81 20.61 7.89
N LEU A 61 -20.63 19.51 8.61
CA LEU A 61 -20.32 18.19 8.07
C LEU A 61 -21.58 17.35 8.04
N GLU A 62 -21.87 16.68 6.91
CA GLU A 62 -22.93 15.69 6.82
C GLU A 62 -22.40 14.40 6.20
N PHE A 63 -22.72 13.27 6.82
CA PHE A 63 -22.16 11.97 6.44
C PHE A 63 -23.18 11.12 5.70
N TYR A 64 -22.72 10.38 4.68
CA TYR A 64 -23.55 9.57 3.80
C TYR A 64 -23.00 8.15 3.72
N SER A 65 -23.85 7.13 3.80
CA SER A 65 -23.40 5.75 3.64
C SER A 65 -22.90 5.52 2.22
N VAL A 66 -21.77 4.83 2.09
CA VAL A 66 -21.27 4.33 0.81
C VAL A 66 -20.92 2.85 0.94
N ASN A 67 -21.19 2.08 -0.11
CA ASN A 67 -20.69 0.72 -0.24
C ASN A 67 -19.21 0.74 -0.60
N HIS A 68 -18.44 -0.15 0.01
CA HIS A 68 -17.04 -0.37 -0.34
C HIS A 68 -16.64 -1.81 0.04
N SER A 69 -15.37 -2.17 -0.09
CA SER A 69 -14.84 -3.47 0.36
C SER A 69 -14.64 -3.55 1.88
N ILE A 70 -15.00 -2.52 2.63
CA ILE A 70 -15.06 -2.49 4.10
C ILE A 70 -16.46 -2.01 4.54
N PRO A 71 -17.05 -2.57 5.61
CA PRO A 71 -18.29 -2.04 6.17
C PRO A 71 -18.12 -0.62 6.69
N ASP A 72 -19.25 0.05 6.95
CA ASP A 72 -19.28 1.30 7.69
C ASP A 72 -18.49 2.45 7.01
N ALA A 73 -18.31 2.38 5.70
CA ALA A 73 -17.71 3.45 4.90
C ALA A 73 -18.69 4.62 4.76
N LEU A 74 -18.13 5.84 4.75
CA LEU A 74 -18.88 7.10 4.70
C LEU A 74 -18.27 8.05 3.66
N ALA A 75 -19.13 8.68 2.87
CA ALA A 75 -18.84 9.94 2.19
C ALA A 75 -19.14 11.12 3.13
N VAL A 76 -18.54 12.28 2.86
CA VAL A 76 -18.75 13.50 3.64
C VAL A 76 -19.05 14.68 2.73
N ALA A 77 -20.14 15.39 3.03
CA ALA A 77 -20.37 16.73 2.52
C ALA A 77 -19.87 17.76 3.54
N VAL A 78 -19.05 18.69 3.08
CA VAL A 78 -18.48 19.78 3.87
C VAL A 78 -19.07 21.08 3.37
N ARG A 79 -19.95 21.69 4.16
CA ARG A 79 -20.54 22.99 3.86
C ARG A 79 -19.76 24.08 4.58
N THR A 80 -19.46 25.14 3.83
CA THR A 80 -18.77 26.32 4.32
C THR A 80 -19.45 27.58 3.79
N LYS A 81 -19.02 28.75 4.25
CA LYS A 81 -19.44 30.04 3.66
C LYS A 81 -19.04 30.19 2.19
N ALA A 82 -18.01 29.47 1.74
CA ALA A 82 -17.50 29.53 0.37
C ALA A 82 -18.23 28.60 -0.59
N GLY A 83 -18.83 27.52 -0.08
CA GLY A 83 -19.54 26.54 -0.89
C GLY A 83 -19.57 25.16 -0.25
N THR A 84 -20.13 24.21 -1.00
CA THR A 84 -20.30 22.81 -0.61
C THR A 84 -19.30 21.91 -1.35
N VAL A 85 -18.51 21.15 -0.59
CA VAL A 85 -17.63 20.10 -1.12
C VAL A 85 -18.25 18.75 -0.79
N LEU A 86 -18.37 17.85 -1.77
CA LEU A 86 -18.72 16.45 -1.54
C LEU A 86 -17.50 15.58 -1.80
N HIS A 87 -17.04 14.86 -0.78
CA HIS A 87 -15.99 13.86 -0.90
C HIS A 87 -16.59 12.46 -0.78
N THR A 88 -16.51 11.64 -1.83
CA THR A 88 -17.12 10.31 -1.83
C THR A 88 -16.47 9.34 -0.86
N GLY A 89 -15.18 9.56 -0.56
CA GLY A 89 -14.33 8.49 -0.07
C GLY A 89 -14.18 7.44 -1.16
N ASP A 90 -13.72 6.25 -0.79
CA ASP A 90 -13.70 5.11 -1.71
C ASP A 90 -15.07 4.45 -1.71
N PHE A 91 -15.62 4.19 -2.90
CA PHE A 91 -16.98 3.69 -2.98
C PHE A 91 -17.28 2.90 -4.26
N LYS A 92 -18.26 2.00 -4.15
CA LYS A 92 -19.01 1.36 -5.25
C LYS A 92 -20.50 1.58 -5.09
N MET A 93 -21.31 1.14 -6.06
CA MET A 93 -22.77 1.21 -5.99
C MET A 93 -23.40 -0.19 -6.06
N ASP A 94 -23.02 -1.04 -5.09
CA ASP A 94 -23.60 -2.37 -4.97
C ASP A 94 -25.08 -2.28 -4.57
N GLN A 95 -25.97 -2.65 -5.50
CA GLN A 95 -27.42 -2.59 -5.27
C GLN A 95 -27.93 -3.73 -4.39
N LEU A 96 -27.09 -4.74 -4.13
CA LEU A 96 -27.47 -5.97 -3.46
C LEU A 96 -26.39 -6.33 -2.41
N PRO A 97 -26.03 -5.38 -1.51
CA PRO A 97 -24.94 -5.55 -0.58
C PRO A 97 -25.34 -6.53 0.52
N LEU A 98 -24.33 -7.24 1.06
CA LEU A 98 -24.52 -8.30 2.04
C LEU A 98 -25.01 -7.80 3.40
N ASP A 99 -24.72 -6.55 3.74
CA ASP A 99 -25.16 -5.89 4.98
C ASP A 99 -26.46 -5.09 4.81
N HIS A 100 -27.08 -5.12 3.62
CA HIS A 100 -28.27 -4.34 3.26
C HIS A 100 -28.13 -2.82 3.40
N ARG A 101 -26.91 -2.30 3.57
CA ARG A 101 -26.62 -0.86 3.66
C ARG A 101 -26.26 -0.38 2.26
N LEU A 102 -27.07 0.48 1.66
CA LEU A 102 -26.82 0.98 0.30
C LEU A 102 -25.94 2.24 0.33
N THR A 103 -25.22 2.49 -0.76
CA THR A 103 -24.74 3.84 -1.10
C THR A 103 -25.92 4.80 -1.15
N ASP A 104 -25.88 5.89 -0.38
CA ASP A 104 -26.98 6.84 -0.25
C ASP A 104 -27.10 7.78 -1.47
N LEU A 105 -27.54 7.21 -2.58
CA LEU A 105 -27.80 7.97 -3.81
C LEU A 105 -28.93 8.99 -3.66
N ARG A 106 -29.83 8.80 -2.70
CA ARG A 106 -30.89 9.78 -2.39
C ARG A 106 -30.29 11.01 -1.73
N GLY A 107 -29.38 10.80 -0.79
CA GLY A 107 -28.58 11.85 -0.19
C GLY A 107 -27.73 12.60 -1.22
N PHE A 108 -27.08 11.87 -2.13
CA PHE A 108 -26.31 12.49 -3.23
C PHE A 108 -27.20 13.31 -4.17
N ALA A 109 -28.39 12.82 -4.52
CA ALA A 109 -29.35 13.57 -5.33
C ALA A 109 -29.83 14.85 -4.60
N ARG A 110 -30.14 14.76 -3.31
CA ARG A 110 -30.50 15.93 -2.48
C ARG A 110 -29.37 16.96 -2.46
N LEU A 111 -28.11 16.53 -2.29
CA LEU A 111 -26.96 17.42 -2.38
C LEU A 111 -26.82 18.06 -3.76
N GLY A 112 -27.08 17.31 -4.83
CA GLY A 112 -27.11 17.83 -6.19
C GLY A 112 -28.13 18.97 -6.35
N GLU A 113 -29.33 18.80 -5.78
CA GLU A 113 -30.38 19.82 -5.76
C GLU A 113 -30.02 21.05 -4.90
N GLU A 114 -29.36 20.85 -3.75
CA GLU A 114 -28.82 21.93 -2.92
C GLU A 114 -27.69 22.70 -3.63
N GLY A 115 -26.93 22.00 -4.47
CA GLY A 115 -25.79 22.50 -5.21
C GLY A 115 -24.46 22.06 -4.60
N VAL A 116 -23.66 21.33 -5.40
CA VAL A 116 -22.29 20.94 -5.06
C VAL A 116 -21.30 21.79 -5.84
N ASP A 117 -20.49 22.58 -5.13
CA ASP A 117 -19.52 23.50 -5.73
C ASP A 117 -18.23 22.78 -6.16
N LEU A 118 -17.80 21.77 -5.41
CA LEU A 118 -16.66 20.91 -5.74
C LEU A 118 -16.96 19.45 -5.40
N PHE A 119 -16.86 18.58 -6.40
CA PHE A 119 -17.02 17.14 -6.22
C PHE A 119 -15.66 16.43 -6.24
N MET A 120 -15.29 15.84 -5.11
CA MET A 120 -14.09 15.04 -4.91
C MET A 120 -14.45 13.55 -4.97
N VAL A 121 -14.05 12.88 -6.04
CA VAL A 121 -14.55 11.55 -6.40
C VAL A 121 -13.44 10.53 -6.63
N ASP A 122 -13.62 9.32 -6.06
CA ASP A 122 -12.76 8.16 -6.27
C ASP A 122 -12.59 7.83 -7.76
N SER A 123 -11.34 7.70 -8.19
CA SER A 123 -10.96 7.50 -9.59
C SER A 123 -10.46 6.09 -9.88
N THR A 124 -10.31 5.23 -8.88
CA THR A 124 -9.55 3.98 -8.94
C THR A 124 -9.91 3.09 -10.13
N ASN A 125 -11.20 3.01 -10.50
CA ASN A 125 -11.69 2.22 -11.63
C ASN A 125 -12.33 3.09 -12.74
N ALA A 126 -11.98 4.37 -12.83
CA ALA A 126 -12.56 5.28 -13.82
C ALA A 126 -12.22 4.91 -15.29
N ASP A 127 -11.16 4.14 -15.51
CA ASP A 127 -10.79 3.59 -16.82
C ASP A 127 -11.38 2.18 -17.08
N VAL A 128 -12.13 1.62 -16.13
CA VAL A 128 -12.80 0.33 -16.26
C VAL A 128 -14.24 0.56 -16.76
N PRO A 129 -14.59 0.09 -17.97
CA PRO A 129 -15.94 0.31 -18.51
C PRO A 129 -16.99 -0.53 -17.79
N GLY A 130 -18.24 -0.10 -17.87
CA GLY A 130 -19.39 -0.84 -17.35
C GLY A 130 -19.58 -0.66 -15.85
N PHE A 131 -20.02 -1.73 -15.18
CA PHE A 131 -20.46 -1.73 -13.79
C PHE A 131 -19.67 -2.74 -12.98
N THR A 132 -19.34 -2.39 -11.74
CA THR A 132 -18.78 -3.34 -10.78
C THR A 132 -19.84 -4.38 -10.43
N ALA A 133 -19.48 -5.66 -10.50
CA ALA A 133 -20.39 -6.75 -10.13
C ALA A 133 -20.71 -6.74 -8.62
N HIS A 134 -21.84 -7.33 -8.25
CA HIS A 134 -22.30 -7.37 -6.87
C HIS A 134 -21.45 -8.32 -6.03
N GLU A 135 -21.30 -8.03 -4.73
CA GLU A 135 -20.55 -8.89 -3.79
C GLU A 135 -21.17 -10.28 -3.64
N ARG A 136 -22.47 -10.43 -3.90
CA ARG A 136 -23.14 -11.74 -3.89
C ARG A 136 -22.83 -12.59 -5.12
N ASP A 137 -22.45 -11.96 -6.24
CA ASP A 137 -22.32 -12.68 -7.52
C ASP A 137 -21.11 -13.63 -7.52
N ILE A 138 -20.14 -13.42 -6.60
CA ILE A 138 -18.97 -14.30 -6.42
C ILE A 138 -19.30 -15.59 -5.66
N GLU A 139 -20.42 -15.66 -4.93
CA GLU A 139 -20.75 -16.80 -4.08
C GLU A 139 -20.70 -18.15 -4.81
N PRO A 140 -21.23 -18.31 -6.04
CA PRO A 140 -21.14 -19.57 -6.77
C PRO A 140 -19.71 -19.96 -7.14
N ALA A 141 -18.81 -18.99 -7.34
CA ALA A 141 -17.40 -19.29 -7.60
C ALA A 141 -16.69 -19.71 -6.31
N LEU A 142 -16.93 -19.02 -5.20
CA LEU A 142 -16.41 -19.40 -3.89
C LEU A 142 -16.90 -20.80 -3.48
N GLU A 143 -18.19 -21.08 -3.62
CA GLU A 143 -18.79 -22.38 -3.34
C GLU A 143 -18.10 -23.51 -4.12
N ARG A 144 -17.81 -23.31 -5.42
CA ARG A 144 -17.09 -24.29 -6.23
C ARG A 144 -15.69 -24.56 -5.70
N VAL A 145 -14.97 -23.52 -5.27
CA VAL A 145 -13.64 -23.68 -4.66
C VAL A 145 -13.74 -24.53 -3.40
N PHE A 146 -14.67 -24.20 -2.50
CA PHE A 146 -14.89 -24.95 -1.26
C PHE A 146 -15.26 -26.41 -1.52
N ALA A 147 -16.17 -26.67 -2.45
CA ALA A 147 -16.61 -28.01 -2.81
C ALA A 147 -15.50 -28.85 -3.47
N SER A 148 -14.56 -28.21 -4.17
CA SER A 148 -13.45 -28.89 -4.86
C SER A 148 -12.22 -29.12 -3.98
N ALA A 149 -12.07 -28.35 -2.90
CA ALA A 149 -10.93 -28.46 -2.01
C ALA A 149 -11.02 -29.76 -1.20
N GLN A 150 -10.07 -30.68 -1.42
CA GLN A 150 -10.00 -31.97 -0.71
C GLN A 150 -8.92 -32.02 0.37
N GLN A 151 -8.19 -30.92 0.58
CA GLN A 151 -7.15 -30.76 1.60
C GLN A 151 -7.33 -29.37 2.25
N LYS A 152 -6.24 -28.76 2.75
CA LYS A 152 -6.29 -27.43 3.36
C LYS A 152 -6.70 -26.41 2.30
N LEU A 153 -7.61 -25.52 2.70
CA LEU A 153 -7.99 -24.37 1.90
C LEU A 153 -7.45 -23.11 2.58
N ILE A 154 -6.66 -22.33 1.85
CA ILE A 154 -6.13 -21.05 2.31
C ILE A 154 -6.83 -19.94 1.53
N VAL A 155 -7.59 -19.08 2.21
CA VAL A 155 -8.17 -17.87 1.62
C VAL A 155 -7.38 -16.66 2.05
N ALA A 156 -6.74 -15.98 1.09
CA ALA A 156 -6.05 -14.73 1.32
C ALA A 156 -6.92 -13.54 0.91
N CYS A 157 -7.13 -12.60 1.83
CA CYS A 157 -7.88 -11.38 1.57
C CYS A 157 -7.38 -10.22 2.46
N PHE A 158 -7.88 -9.01 2.21
CA PHE A 158 -7.59 -7.87 3.08
C PHE A 158 -8.17 -8.09 4.48
N ALA A 159 -7.37 -7.81 5.52
CA ALA A 159 -7.81 -7.91 6.92
C ALA A 159 -8.93 -6.93 7.30
N SER A 160 -9.25 -5.96 6.43
CA SER A 160 -10.37 -5.03 6.56
C SER A 160 -11.65 -5.54 5.89
N HIS A 161 -11.58 -6.55 5.03
CA HIS A 161 -12.72 -6.96 4.20
C HIS A 161 -13.65 -7.90 4.96
N VAL A 162 -14.32 -7.37 5.99
CA VAL A 162 -15.17 -8.14 6.92
C VAL A 162 -16.26 -8.91 6.18
N HIS A 163 -16.90 -8.33 5.17
CA HIS A 163 -17.90 -9.01 4.35
C HIS A 163 -17.35 -10.26 3.65
N ARG A 164 -16.13 -10.20 3.12
CA ARG A 164 -15.49 -11.36 2.50
C ARG A 164 -15.21 -12.43 3.54
N VAL A 165 -14.71 -12.04 4.71
CA VAL A 165 -14.47 -12.99 5.81
C VAL A 165 -15.77 -13.62 6.29
N GLN A 166 -16.88 -12.89 6.32
CA GLN A 166 -18.21 -13.45 6.63
C GLN A 166 -18.62 -14.51 5.60
N GLN A 167 -18.55 -14.21 4.30
CA GLN A 167 -18.89 -15.20 3.25
C GLN A 167 -18.03 -16.46 3.36
N VAL A 168 -16.73 -16.29 3.61
CA VAL A 168 -15.77 -17.38 3.78
C VAL A 168 -16.07 -18.19 5.05
N MET A 169 -16.47 -17.53 6.14
CA MET A 169 -16.91 -18.16 7.40
C MET A 169 -18.19 -18.98 7.19
N ASP A 170 -19.18 -18.43 6.50
CA ASP A 170 -20.45 -19.12 6.24
C ASP A 170 -20.23 -20.37 5.37
N LEU A 171 -19.36 -20.27 4.36
CA LEU A 171 -18.94 -21.40 3.55
C LEU A 171 -18.14 -22.44 4.36
N ALA A 172 -17.28 -22.00 5.28
CA ALA A 172 -16.56 -22.91 6.16
C ALA A 172 -17.52 -23.77 6.98
N VAL A 173 -18.53 -23.14 7.59
CA VAL A 173 -19.55 -23.82 8.39
C VAL A 173 -20.35 -24.79 7.52
N LYS A 174 -20.79 -24.36 6.34
CA LYS A 174 -21.54 -25.19 5.39
C LYS A 174 -20.78 -26.44 4.96
N HIS A 175 -19.47 -26.33 4.77
CA HIS A 175 -18.59 -27.43 4.34
C HIS A 175 -17.90 -28.15 5.50
N GLY A 176 -18.29 -27.88 6.75
CA GLY A 176 -17.76 -28.56 7.93
C GLY A 176 -16.29 -28.26 8.23
N ARG A 177 -15.75 -27.13 7.76
CA ARG A 177 -14.37 -26.70 7.99
C ARG A 177 -14.24 -25.86 9.25
N LYS A 178 -13.18 -26.10 10.03
CA LYS A 178 -12.67 -25.23 11.09
C LYS A 178 -11.86 -24.09 10.50
N VAL A 179 -11.99 -22.92 11.11
CA VAL A 179 -11.37 -21.68 10.63
C VAL A 179 -10.24 -21.26 11.55
N VAL A 180 -9.10 -20.92 10.97
CA VAL A 180 -7.98 -20.27 11.67
C VAL A 180 -7.63 -18.96 11.00
N TYR A 181 -7.49 -17.89 11.79
CA TYR A 181 -6.98 -16.60 11.30
C TYR A 181 -5.47 -16.56 11.37
N VAL A 182 -4.84 -16.12 10.29
CA VAL A 182 -3.38 -16.03 10.19
C VAL A 182 -2.96 -14.62 9.77
N GLY A 183 -2.06 -14.05 10.59
CA GLY A 183 -1.61 -12.67 10.46
C GLY A 183 -2.21 -11.77 11.54
N ARG A 184 -1.35 -10.94 12.16
CA ARG A 184 -1.72 -10.07 13.29
C ARG A 184 -2.91 -9.17 12.98
N SER A 185 -2.88 -8.51 11.83
CA SER A 185 -3.97 -7.61 11.41
C SER A 185 -5.28 -8.37 11.18
N MET A 186 -5.25 -9.59 10.64
CA MET A 186 -6.47 -10.40 10.43
C MET A 186 -7.12 -10.74 11.76
N LEU A 187 -6.34 -11.30 12.69
CA LEU A 187 -6.86 -11.69 14.02
C LEU A 187 -7.41 -10.48 14.79
N ARG A 188 -6.67 -9.36 14.79
CA ARG A 188 -7.07 -8.12 15.46
C ARG A 188 -8.35 -7.55 14.87
N ASN A 189 -8.40 -7.34 13.56
CA ASN A 189 -9.52 -6.69 12.90
C ASN A 189 -10.79 -7.56 12.97
N MET A 190 -10.68 -8.88 12.80
CA MET A 190 -11.83 -9.78 12.91
C MET A 190 -12.35 -9.89 14.35
N THR A 191 -11.47 -9.79 15.35
CA THR A 191 -11.89 -9.70 16.76
C THR A 191 -12.73 -8.45 17.00
N VAL A 192 -12.24 -7.28 16.56
CA VAL A 192 -12.98 -6.01 16.65
C VAL A 192 -14.31 -6.09 15.89
N ALA A 193 -14.30 -6.60 14.67
CA ALA A 193 -15.51 -6.74 13.86
C ALA A 193 -16.55 -7.65 14.53
N ARG A 194 -16.12 -8.75 15.17
CA ARG A 194 -17.00 -9.65 15.93
C ARG A 194 -17.59 -8.96 17.16
N GLU A 195 -16.77 -8.29 17.95
CA GLU A 195 -17.22 -7.58 19.16
C GLU A 195 -18.24 -6.49 18.84
N LEU A 196 -18.06 -5.81 17.69
CA LEU A 196 -18.98 -4.79 17.21
C LEU A 196 -20.17 -5.34 16.42
N GLY A 197 -20.28 -6.66 16.21
CA GLY A 197 -21.40 -7.28 15.51
C GLY A 197 -21.37 -7.20 13.97
N PHE A 198 -20.27 -6.73 13.37
CA PHE A 198 -20.06 -6.75 11.91
C PHE A 198 -19.67 -8.14 11.38
N LEU A 199 -19.17 -9.02 12.26
CA LEU A 199 -18.81 -10.40 11.92
C LEU A 199 -19.53 -11.37 12.85
N LYS A 200 -20.29 -12.30 12.27
CA LYS A 200 -20.92 -13.42 12.97
C LYS A 200 -20.03 -14.64 12.83
N VAL A 201 -19.60 -15.17 13.97
CA VAL A 201 -18.80 -16.39 14.05
C VAL A 201 -19.61 -17.42 14.84
N PRO A 202 -20.10 -18.49 14.19
CA PRO A 202 -20.77 -19.57 14.90
C PRO A 202 -19.86 -20.26 15.92
N GLU A 203 -20.48 -20.82 16.96
CA GLU A 203 -19.75 -21.57 17.99
C GLU A 203 -19.02 -22.77 17.40
N ASN A 204 -17.87 -23.12 17.98
CA ASN A 204 -17.03 -24.24 17.56
C ASN A 204 -16.52 -24.15 16.11
N THR A 205 -16.55 -22.99 15.45
CA THR A 205 -16.00 -22.83 14.10
C THR A 205 -14.53 -22.37 14.12
N LEU A 206 -14.18 -21.43 14.99
CA LEU A 206 -12.80 -20.95 15.13
C LEU A 206 -11.97 -21.89 15.98
N ILE A 207 -10.74 -22.15 15.54
CA ILE A 207 -9.70 -22.89 16.28
C ILE A 207 -8.44 -22.04 16.42
N ASP A 208 -7.64 -22.32 17.45
CA ASP A 208 -6.32 -21.69 17.61
C ASP A 208 -5.33 -22.26 16.59
N LEU A 209 -4.36 -21.45 16.16
CA LEU A 209 -3.32 -21.89 15.22
C LEU A 209 -2.53 -23.11 15.72
N LYS A 210 -2.38 -23.28 17.03
CA LYS A 210 -1.69 -24.43 17.64
C LYS A 210 -2.48 -25.74 17.53
N GLU A 211 -3.79 -25.66 17.30
CA GLU A 211 -4.72 -26.80 17.24
C GLU A 211 -4.88 -27.29 15.79
N ILE A 212 -4.22 -26.66 14.82
CA ILE A 212 -4.41 -26.96 13.40
C ILE A 212 -4.08 -28.42 13.04
N GLU A 213 -3.08 -29.01 13.72
CA GLU A 213 -2.65 -30.40 13.52
C GLU A 213 -3.61 -31.41 14.18
N ASP A 214 -4.53 -30.96 15.04
CA ASP A 214 -5.54 -31.83 15.66
C ASP A 214 -6.71 -32.14 14.70
N TYR A 215 -6.77 -31.47 13.55
CA TYR A 215 -7.82 -31.62 12.55
C TYR A 215 -7.29 -32.19 11.24
N PRO A 216 -8.08 -33.03 10.54
CA PRO A 216 -7.78 -33.44 9.17
C PRO A 216 -7.65 -32.25 8.22
N ASP A 217 -6.74 -32.34 7.25
CA ASP A 217 -6.46 -31.26 6.29
C ASP A 217 -7.71 -30.78 5.53
N ASP A 218 -8.62 -31.69 5.17
CA ASP A 218 -9.88 -31.39 4.48
C ASP A 218 -10.91 -30.65 5.36
N GLN A 219 -10.68 -30.59 6.67
CA GLN A 219 -11.48 -29.83 7.63
C GLN A 219 -10.84 -28.50 7.99
N VAL A 220 -9.66 -28.15 7.46
CA VAL A 220 -8.96 -26.92 7.84
C VAL A 220 -9.16 -25.83 6.78
N LEU A 221 -9.59 -24.66 7.23
CA LEU A 221 -9.65 -23.42 6.47
C LEU A 221 -8.77 -22.35 7.13
N ILE A 222 -7.84 -21.81 6.37
CA ILE A 222 -6.93 -20.76 6.82
C ILE A 222 -7.35 -19.44 6.16
N ILE A 223 -7.69 -18.43 6.95
CA ILE A 223 -7.94 -17.07 6.46
C ILE A 223 -6.72 -16.21 6.76
N SER A 224 -5.99 -15.83 5.71
CA SER A 224 -4.65 -15.26 5.80
C SER A 224 -4.58 -13.82 5.28
N THR A 225 -3.67 -13.03 5.84
CA THR A 225 -3.15 -11.81 5.19
C THR A 225 -2.18 -12.15 4.06
N GLY A 226 -1.78 -11.15 3.28
CA GLY A 226 -0.74 -11.29 2.25
C GLY A 226 -1.25 -11.39 0.83
N SER A 227 -2.49 -10.95 0.58
CA SER A 227 -3.10 -11.05 -0.74
C SER A 227 -2.51 -10.06 -1.77
N GLN A 228 -1.68 -9.10 -1.34
CA GLN A 228 -0.89 -8.22 -2.22
C GLN A 228 0.57 -8.66 -2.38
N GLY A 229 0.94 -9.83 -1.85
CA GLY A 229 2.30 -10.36 -1.96
C GLY A 229 3.32 -9.59 -1.12
N GLU A 230 2.88 -8.95 -0.02
CA GLU A 230 3.77 -8.25 0.89
C GLU A 230 4.78 -9.26 1.47
N PRO A 231 6.11 -9.01 1.40
CA PRO A 231 7.12 -10.04 1.66
C PRO A 231 7.02 -10.72 3.03
N LEU A 232 6.68 -9.95 4.07
CA LEU A 232 6.58 -10.44 5.46
C LEU A 232 5.17 -10.90 5.85
N SER A 233 4.23 -10.90 4.91
CA SER A 233 2.87 -11.37 5.16
C SER A 233 2.81 -12.88 5.35
N ALA A 234 1.70 -13.36 5.92
CA ALA A 234 1.51 -14.77 6.17
C ALA A 234 1.55 -15.60 4.87
N LEU A 235 0.83 -15.18 3.83
CA LEU A 235 0.79 -15.91 2.57
C LEU A 235 2.15 -15.97 1.86
N SER A 236 2.90 -14.86 1.83
CA SER A 236 4.25 -14.83 1.24
C SER A 236 5.19 -15.80 1.95
N ARG A 237 5.15 -15.84 3.29
CA ARG A 237 5.96 -16.78 4.07
C ARG A 237 5.54 -18.24 3.83
N ILE A 238 4.24 -18.52 3.67
CA ILE A 238 3.74 -19.86 3.32
C ILE A 238 4.26 -20.27 1.93
N SER A 239 4.18 -19.38 0.95
CA SER A 239 4.69 -19.59 -0.41
C SER A 239 6.19 -19.92 -0.44
N ASN A 240 6.97 -19.34 0.48
CA ASN A 240 8.42 -19.54 0.57
C ASN A 240 8.83 -20.67 1.52
N HIS A 241 7.89 -21.38 2.16
CA HIS A 241 8.16 -22.35 3.24
C HIS A 241 8.87 -21.74 4.48
N GLU A 242 8.62 -20.47 4.76
CA GLU A 242 9.21 -19.70 5.87
C GLU A 242 8.21 -19.43 7.01
N HIS A 243 6.94 -19.85 6.84
CA HIS A 243 5.93 -19.71 7.88
C HIS A 243 6.16 -20.80 8.95
N PRO A 244 6.22 -20.45 10.25
CA PRO A 244 6.70 -21.36 11.29
C PRO A 244 5.76 -22.54 11.59
N VAL A 245 4.48 -22.43 11.23
CA VAL A 245 3.44 -23.42 11.58
C VAL A 245 2.71 -23.95 10.35
N ILE A 246 2.70 -23.22 9.24
CA ILE A 246 1.80 -23.52 8.11
C ILE A 246 2.65 -23.81 6.89
N THR A 247 2.39 -24.95 6.28
CA THR A 247 2.93 -25.33 4.98
C THR A 247 1.78 -25.49 4.00
N ALA A 248 2.04 -25.24 2.71
CA ALA A 248 1.10 -25.48 1.63
C ALA A 248 1.79 -26.31 0.56
N GLY A 249 1.17 -27.41 0.14
CA GLY A 249 1.77 -28.39 -0.75
C GLY A 249 0.77 -29.00 -1.74
N PRO A 250 1.13 -30.15 -2.34
CA PRO A 250 0.28 -30.85 -3.30
C PRO A 250 -1.10 -31.18 -2.72
N GLY A 251 -2.16 -30.79 -3.44
CA GLY A 251 -3.55 -31.03 -3.06
C GLY A 251 -4.19 -29.89 -2.26
N ASP A 252 -3.39 -29.01 -1.66
CA ASP A 252 -3.90 -27.79 -1.02
C ASP A 252 -4.38 -26.79 -2.09
N VAL A 253 -5.34 -25.94 -1.69
CA VAL A 253 -5.89 -24.88 -2.54
C VAL A 253 -5.64 -23.53 -1.88
N VAL A 254 -5.10 -22.58 -2.65
CA VAL A 254 -5.02 -21.17 -2.25
C VAL A 254 -5.99 -20.36 -3.09
N LEU A 255 -6.93 -19.71 -2.43
CA LEU A 255 -7.84 -18.73 -3.00
C LEU A 255 -7.36 -17.31 -2.68
N LEU A 256 -7.00 -16.56 -3.72
CA LEU A 256 -6.73 -15.12 -3.64
C LEU A 256 -8.04 -14.35 -3.82
N ALA A 257 -8.67 -14.03 -2.69
CA ALA A 257 -9.96 -13.35 -2.59
C ALA A 257 -9.82 -11.81 -2.54
N SER A 258 -8.89 -11.23 -3.32
CA SER A 258 -8.71 -9.79 -3.45
C SER A 258 -8.33 -9.36 -4.87
N SER A 259 -8.54 -8.08 -5.19
CA SER A 259 -7.97 -7.44 -6.37
C SER A 259 -6.47 -7.24 -6.18
N LEU A 260 -5.78 -7.05 -7.30
CA LEU A 260 -4.46 -6.43 -7.32
C LEU A 260 -4.66 -4.92 -7.09
N ILE A 261 -3.98 -4.36 -6.10
CA ILE A 261 -3.78 -2.91 -6.02
C ILE A 261 -2.77 -2.55 -7.12
N PRO A 262 -3.03 -1.53 -7.96
CA PRO A 262 -2.07 -1.07 -8.97
C PRO A 262 -0.67 -0.87 -8.38
N GLY A 263 0.35 -1.44 -9.03
CA GLY A 263 1.74 -1.41 -8.58
C GLY A 263 2.20 -2.66 -7.81
N ASN A 264 1.29 -3.49 -7.30
CA ASN A 264 1.62 -4.71 -6.56
C ASN A 264 1.63 -5.99 -7.40
N GLU A 265 1.42 -5.89 -8.72
CA GLU A 265 1.24 -7.04 -9.61
C GLU A 265 2.42 -8.01 -9.52
N ASN A 266 3.65 -7.49 -9.59
CA ASN A 266 4.87 -8.30 -9.54
C ASN A 266 5.00 -9.08 -8.22
N SER A 267 4.63 -8.46 -7.09
CA SER A 267 4.68 -9.09 -5.77
C SER A 267 3.68 -10.22 -5.67
N VAL A 268 2.45 -10.02 -6.15
CA VAL A 268 1.41 -11.06 -6.15
C VAL A 268 1.79 -12.21 -7.09
N TYR A 269 2.28 -11.93 -8.30
CA TYR A 269 2.71 -12.99 -9.22
C TYR A 269 3.89 -13.81 -8.65
N ARG A 270 4.79 -13.19 -7.88
CA ARG A 270 5.86 -13.93 -7.19
C ARG A 270 5.30 -14.95 -6.21
N VAL A 271 4.29 -14.57 -5.42
CA VAL A 271 3.60 -15.49 -4.49
C VAL A 271 2.83 -16.57 -5.24
N ILE A 272 2.08 -16.22 -6.29
CA ILE A 272 1.38 -17.21 -7.14
C ILE A 272 2.37 -18.25 -7.71
N ASN A 273 3.52 -17.79 -8.21
CA ASN A 273 4.55 -18.66 -8.76
C ASN A 273 5.19 -19.56 -7.69
N GLY A 274 5.43 -19.03 -6.49
CA GLY A 274 5.95 -19.82 -5.37
C GLY A 274 4.97 -20.90 -4.92
N LEU A 275 3.70 -20.55 -4.71
CA LEU A 275 2.64 -21.52 -4.41
C LEU A 275 2.49 -22.59 -5.50
N SER A 276 2.47 -22.18 -6.77
CA SER A 276 2.38 -23.11 -7.90
C SER A 276 3.58 -24.06 -7.94
N ARG A 277 4.79 -23.57 -7.63
CA ARG A 277 6.00 -24.41 -7.52
C ARG A 277 5.88 -25.45 -6.41
N ASN A 278 5.16 -25.14 -5.34
CA ASN A 278 4.93 -26.04 -4.22
C ASN A 278 3.82 -27.08 -4.51
N GLY A 279 3.23 -27.08 -5.72
CA GLY A 279 2.15 -27.99 -6.11
C GLY A 279 0.76 -27.57 -5.62
N VAL A 280 0.61 -26.33 -5.14
CA VAL A 280 -0.66 -25.79 -4.66
C VAL A 280 -1.52 -25.35 -5.84
N SER A 281 -2.82 -25.63 -5.78
CA SER A 281 -3.79 -25.12 -6.76
C SER A 281 -4.18 -23.68 -6.41
N VAL A 282 -3.85 -22.73 -7.29
CA VAL A 282 -4.09 -21.30 -7.03
C VAL A 282 -5.31 -20.79 -7.81
N VAL A 283 -6.30 -20.28 -7.09
CA VAL A 283 -7.51 -19.65 -7.63
C VAL A 283 -7.44 -18.14 -7.39
N HIS A 284 -7.62 -17.34 -8.45
CA HIS A 284 -7.51 -15.88 -8.38
C HIS A 284 -8.38 -15.21 -9.45
N LYS A 285 -8.52 -13.87 -9.41
CA LYS A 285 -9.34 -13.09 -10.34
C LYS A 285 -9.08 -13.39 -11.83
N GLY A 286 -7.87 -13.80 -12.19
CA GLY A 286 -7.49 -14.08 -13.58
C GLY A 286 -8.02 -15.41 -14.12
N ASN A 287 -8.41 -16.35 -13.26
CA ASN A 287 -8.91 -17.67 -13.66
C ASN A 287 -10.30 -18.02 -13.11
N ALA A 288 -10.81 -17.26 -12.13
CA ALA A 288 -12.13 -17.44 -11.55
C ALA A 288 -12.74 -16.13 -11.07
N MET A 289 -14.08 -16.06 -11.05
CA MET A 289 -14.83 -14.90 -10.59
C MET A 289 -14.97 -14.90 -9.05
N VAL A 290 -13.83 -14.74 -8.37
CA VAL A 290 -13.71 -14.88 -6.90
C VAL A 290 -13.47 -13.56 -6.18
N HIS A 291 -13.53 -12.45 -6.92
CA HIS A 291 -13.34 -11.12 -6.37
C HIS A 291 -14.07 -10.09 -7.24
N VAL A 292 -14.71 -9.14 -6.58
CA VAL A 292 -15.25 -7.91 -7.16
C VAL A 292 -14.60 -6.71 -6.50
N SER A 293 -14.38 -5.65 -7.27
CA SER A 293 -13.72 -4.45 -6.76
C SER A 293 -14.55 -3.78 -5.67
N GLY A 294 -13.87 -3.03 -4.80
CA GLY A 294 -14.51 -2.10 -3.87
C GLY A 294 -14.86 -0.74 -4.49
N HIS A 295 -14.39 -0.44 -5.71
CA HIS A 295 -14.44 0.89 -6.31
C HIS A 295 -15.34 0.94 -7.54
N SER A 296 -16.04 2.06 -7.72
CA SER A 296 -16.98 2.31 -8.81
C SER A 296 -16.29 2.29 -10.17
N SER A 297 -16.84 1.51 -11.10
CA SER A 297 -16.41 1.50 -12.50
C SER A 297 -16.97 2.73 -13.25
N ALA A 298 -16.52 2.98 -14.48
CA ALA A 298 -16.92 4.16 -15.24
C ALA A 298 -18.46 4.33 -15.37
N GLY A 299 -19.20 3.25 -15.61
CA GLY A 299 -20.66 3.30 -15.72
C GLY A 299 -21.37 3.69 -14.42
N GLU A 300 -20.81 3.26 -13.28
CA GLU A 300 -21.26 3.69 -11.96
C GLU A 300 -20.97 5.19 -11.76
N LEU A 301 -19.74 5.64 -12.02
CA LEU A 301 -19.36 7.04 -11.86
C LEU A 301 -20.23 8.01 -12.68
N LEU A 302 -20.66 7.62 -13.88
CA LEU A 302 -21.59 8.40 -14.70
C LEU A 302 -22.93 8.65 -13.99
N TYR A 303 -23.45 7.71 -13.18
CA TYR A 303 -24.65 7.97 -12.38
C TYR A 303 -24.41 9.03 -11.32
N CYS A 304 -23.28 8.98 -10.61
CA CYS A 304 -22.93 10.01 -9.63
C CYS A 304 -22.85 11.40 -10.25
N TYR A 305 -22.15 11.54 -11.37
CA TYR A 305 -22.05 12.84 -12.06
C TYR A 305 -23.42 13.39 -12.49
N ASN A 306 -24.29 12.53 -13.03
CA ASN A 306 -25.62 12.94 -13.47
C ASN A 306 -26.58 13.24 -12.30
N LEU A 307 -26.41 12.61 -11.14
CA LEU A 307 -27.21 12.89 -9.95
C LEU A 307 -26.76 14.17 -9.24
N ILE A 308 -25.45 14.41 -9.17
CA ILE A 308 -24.87 15.51 -8.39
C ILE A 308 -24.82 16.79 -9.23
N THR A 309 -24.61 16.70 -10.55
CA THR A 309 -24.44 17.84 -11.46
C THR A 309 -23.47 18.91 -10.91
N PRO A 310 -22.24 18.51 -10.54
CA PRO A 310 -21.34 19.39 -9.79
C PRO A 310 -20.85 20.58 -10.61
N ARG A 311 -20.60 21.71 -9.95
CA ARG A 311 -20.05 22.90 -10.62
C ARG A 311 -18.60 22.71 -11.03
N HIS A 312 -17.81 22.01 -10.21
CA HIS A 312 -16.41 21.67 -10.44
C HIS A 312 -16.12 20.26 -9.96
N VAL A 313 -15.07 19.64 -10.53
CA VAL A 313 -14.67 18.27 -10.19
C VAL A 313 -13.18 18.23 -9.90
N LEU A 314 -12.82 17.57 -8.80
CA LEU A 314 -11.46 17.21 -8.44
C LEU A 314 -11.40 15.68 -8.35
N PRO A 315 -10.96 14.98 -9.40
CA PRO A 315 -10.69 13.55 -9.31
C PRO A 315 -9.68 13.29 -8.19
N VAL A 316 -9.99 12.35 -7.30
CA VAL A 316 -9.09 11.91 -6.23
C VAL A 316 -8.93 10.40 -6.26
N HIS A 317 -8.00 9.88 -5.46
CA HIS A 317 -7.76 8.45 -5.26
C HIS A 317 -7.48 7.68 -6.57
N GLY A 318 -6.24 7.79 -7.07
CA GLY A 318 -5.74 7.02 -8.22
C GLY A 318 -4.47 7.60 -8.82
N GLU A 319 -3.69 6.78 -9.54
CA GLU A 319 -2.59 7.26 -10.39
C GLU A 319 -3.08 8.23 -11.48
N VAL A 320 -2.16 8.99 -12.07
CA VAL A 320 -2.42 10.01 -13.12
C VAL A 320 -3.39 9.52 -14.20
N ARG A 321 -3.24 8.28 -14.70
CA ARG A 321 -4.13 7.71 -15.72
C ARG A 321 -5.59 7.61 -15.26
N HIS A 322 -5.81 7.28 -13.99
CA HIS A 322 -7.14 7.16 -13.40
C HIS A 322 -7.77 8.54 -13.21
N LEU A 323 -7.00 9.52 -12.72
CA LEU A 323 -7.48 10.90 -12.55
C LEU A 323 -7.90 11.51 -13.88
N ILE A 324 -7.11 11.27 -14.95
CA ILE A 324 -7.43 11.70 -16.31
C ILE A 324 -8.68 10.99 -16.84
N ALA A 325 -8.82 9.67 -16.62
CA ALA A 325 -10.00 8.93 -17.04
C ALA A 325 -11.27 9.46 -16.34
N ASN A 326 -11.21 9.72 -15.04
CA ASN A 326 -12.33 10.26 -14.29
C ASN A 326 -12.67 11.70 -14.71
N ALA A 327 -11.65 12.53 -14.97
CA ALA A 327 -11.82 13.87 -15.53
C ALA A 327 -12.57 13.84 -16.86
N LYS A 328 -12.25 12.86 -17.72
CA LYS A 328 -12.96 12.66 -18.99
C LYS A 328 -14.42 12.29 -18.77
N LEU A 329 -14.73 11.40 -17.83
CA LEU A 329 -16.12 11.05 -17.49
C LEU A 329 -16.92 12.29 -17.05
N ALA A 330 -16.33 13.15 -16.21
CA ALA A 330 -16.96 14.40 -15.81
C ALA A 330 -17.30 15.30 -17.01
N ILE A 331 -16.34 15.47 -17.93
CA ILE A 331 -16.52 16.28 -19.15
C ILE A 331 -17.62 15.68 -20.04
N ASP A 332 -17.60 14.36 -20.22
CA ASP A 332 -18.59 13.64 -21.04
C ASP A 332 -20.01 13.78 -20.47
N THR A 333 -20.16 14.01 -19.16
CA THR A 333 -21.46 14.30 -18.51
C THR A 333 -21.87 15.79 -18.54
N GLY A 334 -21.04 16.66 -19.12
CA GLY A 334 -21.35 18.07 -19.35
C GLY A 334 -20.69 19.06 -18.38
N VAL A 335 -19.81 18.60 -17.49
CA VAL A 335 -18.98 19.52 -16.68
C VAL A 335 -17.98 20.23 -17.62
N PRO A 336 -17.92 21.57 -17.64
CA PRO A 336 -16.96 22.29 -18.49
C PRO A 336 -15.52 21.86 -18.20
N ALA A 337 -14.72 21.60 -19.23
CA ALA A 337 -13.34 21.13 -19.09
C ALA A 337 -12.45 22.07 -18.26
N ASP A 338 -12.75 23.37 -18.27
CA ASP A 338 -12.06 24.38 -17.47
C ASP A 338 -12.49 24.43 -16.00
N ARG A 339 -13.31 23.46 -15.56
CA ARG A 339 -13.80 23.24 -14.19
C ARG A 339 -13.48 21.84 -13.65
N VAL A 340 -12.66 21.07 -14.36
CA VAL A 340 -12.21 19.74 -13.97
C VAL A 340 -10.71 19.79 -13.69
N PHE A 341 -10.29 19.33 -12.51
CA PHE A 341 -8.94 19.54 -11.99
C PHE A 341 -8.21 18.20 -11.73
N PRO A 342 -7.71 17.49 -12.76
CA PRO A 342 -6.81 16.37 -12.56
C PRO A 342 -5.42 16.91 -12.15
N VAL A 343 -5.17 17.00 -10.85
CA VAL A 343 -3.96 17.59 -10.27
C VAL A 343 -3.19 16.57 -9.43
N GLU A 344 -1.93 16.86 -9.17
CA GLU A 344 -1.05 16.05 -8.33
C GLU A 344 -1.08 16.52 -6.86
N ASP A 345 -0.48 15.73 -5.98
CA ASP A 345 -0.35 16.05 -4.56
C ASP A 345 0.28 17.43 -4.34
N GLY A 346 -0.25 18.13 -3.33
CA GLY A 346 0.15 19.49 -2.98
C GLY A 346 -0.55 20.59 -3.77
N ALA A 347 -1.29 20.28 -4.84
CA ALA A 347 -2.06 21.31 -5.57
C ALA A 347 -3.08 22.03 -4.67
N VAL A 348 -3.12 23.36 -4.76
CA VAL A 348 -4.01 24.21 -3.96
C VAL A 348 -5.15 24.72 -4.83
N ILE A 349 -6.38 24.36 -4.49
CA ILE A 349 -7.60 24.79 -5.17
C ILE A 349 -8.28 25.89 -4.35
N ASP A 350 -8.37 27.10 -4.92
CA ASP A 350 -9.13 28.22 -4.39
C ASP A 350 -10.59 28.09 -4.86
N LEU A 351 -11.53 27.95 -3.92
CA LEU A 351 -12.97 27.90 -4.15
C LEU A 351 -13.62 29.19 -3.65
N PRO A 352 -13.76 30.23 -4.49
CA PRO A 352 -14.39 31.48 -4.08
C PRO A 352 -15.92 31.35 -4.01
N ALA A 353 -16.53 32.02 -3.03
CA ALA A 353 -17.99 32.03 -2.84
C ALA A 353 -18.74 32.47 -4.11
N GLY A 354 -19.54 31.57 -4.69
CA GLY A 354 -20.30 31.81 -5.92
C GLY A 354 -19.44 32.03 -7.18
N GLY A 355 -18.12 31.84 -7.08
CA GLY A 355 -17.17 32.03 -8.17
C GLY A 355 -16.72 30.72 -8.82
N LYS A 356 -15.75 30.85 -9.73
CA LYS A 356 -15.12 29.71 -10.41
C LYS A 356 -13.89 29.26 -9.62
N ALA A 357 -13.80 27.97 -9.32
CA ALA A 357 -12.64 27.39 -8.67
C ALA A 357 -11.41 27.44 -9.59
N ARG A 358 -10.22 27.54 -8.99
CA ARG A 358 -8.95 27.60 -9.73
C ARG A 358 -7.80 27.01 -8.95
N VAL A 359 -6.85 26.41 -9.66
CA VAL A 359 -5.54 26.05 -9.08
C VAL A 359 -4.77 27.36 -8.86
N VAL A 360 -4.34 27.61 -7.62
CA VAL A 360 -3.63 28.85 -7.24
C VAL A 360 -2.21 28.63 -6.75
N GLY A 361 -1.80 27.38 -6.58
CA GLY A 361 -0.45 27.06 -6.14
C GLY A 361 -0.23 25.57 -5.99
N GLN A 362 0.97 25.23 -5.54
CA GLN A 362 1.39 23.88 -5.22
C GLN A 362 2.27 23.94 -3.97
N LEU A 363 1.95 23.13 -2.98
CA LEU A 363 2.74 22.92 -1.78
C LEU A 363 3.76 21.80 -2.03
N ASP A 364 4.90 21.90 -1.37
CA ASP A 364 5.86 20.80 -1.33
C ASP A 364 5.35 19.73 -0.35
N CYS A 365 4.94 18.59 -0.90
CA CYS A 365 4.42 17.44 -0.17
C CYS A 365 5.36 16.26 -0.39
N SER A 366 6.50 16.27 0.29
CA SER A 366 7.49 15.20 0.18
C SER A 366 7.01 13.91 0.89
N TYR A 367 7.44 12.76 0.38
CA TYR A 367 7.18 11.47 1.03
C TYR A 367 7.96 11.33 2.32
N ILE A 368 7.31 10.78 3.36
CA ILE A 368 7.97 10.37 4.60
C ILE A 368 8.06 8.85 4.59
N PHE A 369 9.28 8.34 4.47
CA PHE A 369 9.55 6.91 4.55
C PHE A 369 9.64 6.45 6.00
N VAL A 370 9.19 5.23 6.27
CA VAL A 370 9.26 4.61 7.60
C VAL A 370 10.07 3.32 7.48
N ASP A 371 11.22 3.27 8.17
CA ASP A 371 12.11 2.11 8.19
C ASP A 371 12.38 1.64 9.63
N GLY A 372 11.82 0.48 9.99
CA GLY A 372 11.95 -0.10 11.32
C GLY A 372 11.36 0.77 12.42
N LEU A 373 12.18 1.10 13.43
CA LEU A 373 11.82 1.96 14.57
C LEU A 373 12.17 3.43 14.34
N THR A 374 12.87 3.74 13.24
CA THR A 374 13.30 5.10 12.94
C THR A 374 12.16 5.81 12.22
N GLU A 375 11.43 6.62 12.97
CA GLU A 375 10.52 7.62 12.42
C GLU A 375 11.35 8.84 12.01
N GLY A 376 11.80 8.85 10.76
CA GLY A 376 12.67 9.89 10.23
C GLY A 376 12.81 9.77 8.72
N GLU A 377 13.15 10.89 8.09
CA GLU A 377 13.43 10.99 6.66
C GLU A 377 14.56 10.02 6.31
N VAL A 378 14.24 8.82 5.83
CA VAL A 378 15.18 8.15 4.92
C VAL A 378 15.28 9.10 3.74
N SER A 379 16.39 9.82 3.67
CA SER A 379 16.53 10.85 2.64
C SER A 379 16.60 10.19 1.27
N ASP A 380 16.24 10.94 0.23
CA ASP A 380 16.42 10.48 -1.15
C ASP A 380 17.87 10.06 -1.42
N THR A 381 18.84 10.65 -0.72
CA THR A 381 20.26 10.24 -0.80
C THR A 381 20.49 8.86 -0.20
N GLU A 382 19.91 8.54 0.96
CA GLU A 382 20.01 7.19 1.55
C GLU A 382 19.33 6.13 0.67
N LEU A 383 18.18 6.45 0.07
CA LEU A 383 17.52 5.56 -0.89
C LEU A 383 18.35 5.36 -2.16
N THR A 384 18.95 6.44 -2.67
CA THR A 384 19.84 6.39 -3.83
C THR A 384 21.07 5.53 -3.53
N ASP A 385 21.68 5.70 -2.36
CA ASP A 385 22.81 4.89 -1.91
C ASP A 385 22.43 3.41 -1.80
N ARG A 386 21.29 3.09 -1.18
CA ARG A 386 20.76 1.71 -1.11
C ARG A 386 20.51 1.13 -2.50
N LYS A 387 19.99 1.92 -3.44
CA LYS A 387 19.77 1.50 -4.83
C LYS A 387 21.09 1.18 -5.54
N ILE A 388 22.08 2.06 -5.43
CA ILE A 388 23.42 1.82 -6.00
C ILE A 388 24.04 0.56 -5.38
N LEU A 389 23.96 0.40 -4.06
CA LEU A 389 24.47 -0.79 -3.37
C LEU A 389 23.76 -2.08 -3.84
N GLY A 390 22.44 -2.03 -4.03
CA GLY A 390 21.64 -3.19 -4.46
C GLY A 390 21.82 -3.57 -5.93
N GLU A 391 22.00 -2.59 -6.83
CA GLU A 391 22.12 -2.82 -8.28
C GLU A 391 23.58 -2.98 -8.73
N GLU A 392 24.49 -2.18 -8.16
CA GLU A 392 25.87 -2.04 -8.64
C GLU A 392 26.91 -2.60 -7.67
N GLY A 393 26.56 -2.81 -6.41
CA GLY A 393 27.47 -3.25 -5.36
C GLY A 393 28.41 -2.15 -4.86
N ILE A 394 29.38 -2.55 -4.04
CA ILE A 394 30.37 -1.65 -3.43
C ILE A 394 31.79 -2.19 -3.65
N ILE A 395 32.72 -1.26 -3.83
CA ILE A 395 34.16 -1.50 -3.84
C ILE A 395 34.79 -0.61 -2.77
N SER A 396 35.39 -1.22 -1.75
CA SER A 396 36.21 -0.51 -0.76
C SER A 396 37.69 -0.67 -1.08
N VAL A 397 38.44 0.42 -1.03
CA VAL A 397 39.89 0.42 -1.25
C VAL A 397 40.56 0.99 -0.01
N VAL A 398 41.37 0.20 0.70
CA VAL A 398 42.08 0.63 1.91
C VAL A 398 43.56 0.76 1.61
N THR A 399 44.17 1.88 1.97
CA THR A 399 45.60 2.11 1.77
C THR A 399 46.16 2.92 2.94
N VAL A 400 47.33 2.51 3.44
CA VAL A 400 48.08 3.26 4.44
C VAL A 400 49.27 3.91 3.76
N VAL A 401 49.44 5.22 3.94
CA VAL A 401 50.53 6.02 3.37
C VAL A 401 51.31 6.72 4.47
N SER A 402 52.56 7.07 4.19
CA SER A 402 53.36 7.94 5.05
C SER A 402 53.77 9.16 4.24
N PHE A 403 53.40 10.35 4.72
CA PHE A 403 53.79 11.61 4.08
C PHE A 403 55.27 11.91 4.29
N ARG A 404 55.84 11.45 5.42
CA ARG A 404 57.26 11.63 5.74
C ARG A 404 58.18 10.84 4.82
N SER A 405 57.83 9.60 4.54
CA SER A 405 58.61 8.74 3.64
C SER A 405 58.14 8.80 2.20
N GLN A 406 57.04 9.51 1.92
CA GLN A 406 56.38 9.61 0.62
C GLN A 406 56.11 8.23 -0.02
N GLN A 407 55.70 7.27 0.80
CA GLN A 407 55.51 5.89 0.38
C GLN A 407 54.19 5.31 0.86
N ILE A 408 53.71 4.29 0.13
CA ILE A 408 52.65 3.41 0.60
C ILE A 408 53.25 2.47 1.64
N VAL A 409 52.71 2.51 2.86
CA VAL A 409 53.13 1.66 3.98
C VAL A 409 52.42 0.31 3.93
N SER A 410 51.14 0.29 3.50
CA SER A 410 50.33 -0.93 3.39
C SER A 410 49.17 -0.75 2.39
N GLY A 411 48.72 -1.83 1.74
CA GLY A 411 47.73 -1.79 0.67
C GLY A 411 48.32 -1.36 -0.70
N PRO A 412 47.50 -0.96 -1.69
CA PRO A 412 46.04 -0.83 -1.64
C PRO A 412 45.33 -2.19 -1.61
N ASP A 413 44.53 -2.44 -0.57
CA ASP A 413 43.66 -3.61 -0.45
C ASP A 413 42.28 -3.29 -0.99
N ILE A 414 41.80 -4.08 -1.94
CA ILE A 414 40.55 -3.84 -2.67
C ILE A 414 39.60 -4.98 -2.34
N HIS A 415 38.44 -4.64 -1.81
CA HIS A 415 37.38 -5.60 -1.50
C HIS A 415 36.10 -5.19 -2.22
N ALA A 416 35.45 -6.15 -2.85
CA ALA A 416 34.14 -5.96 -3.46
C ALA A 416 33.04 -6.77 -2.77
N ARG A 417 31.84 -6.20 -2.73
CA ARG A 417 30.62 -6.92 -2.33
C ARG A 417 29.51 -6.57 -3.32
N GLY A 418 28.83 -7.58 -3.87
CA GLY A 418 27.75 -7.39 -4.86
C GLY A 418 28.22 -6.89 -6.23
N PHE A 419 29.54 -6.83 -6.47
CA PHE A 419 30.11 -6.38 -7.74
C PHE A 419 30.72 -7.55 -8.55
N VAL A 420 31.64 -8.32 -7.95
CA VAL A 420 32.28 -9.51 -8.53
C VAL A 420 32.41 -10.60 -7.47
N ASP A 421 32.51 -11.86 -7.90
CA ASP A 421 32.60 -13.02 -7.01
C ASP A 421 34.02 -13.26 -6.45
N ASP A 422 35.06 -12.76 -7.14
CA ASP A 422 36.47 -12.89 -6.75
C ASP A 422 37.19 -11.54 -6.88
N ASP A 423 37.88 -11.14 -5.82
CA ASP A 423 38.65 -9.89 -5.74
C ASP A 423 39.92 -9.93 -6.63
N SER A 424 40.35 -11.09 -7.13
CA SER A 424 41.53 -11.23 -8.00
C SER A 424 41.45 -10.43 -9.29
N VAL A 425 40.24 -10.08 -9.76
CA VAL A 425 40.07 -9.20 -10.92
C VAL A 425 40.71 -7.82 -10.73
N PHE A 426 40.86 -7.37 -9.48
CA PHE A 426 41.45 -6.07 -9.16
C PHE A 426 42.99 -6.07 -9.25
N ASP A 427 43.63 -7.23 -9.41
CA ASP A 427 45.08 -7.29 -9.62
C ASP A 427 45.51 -6.61 -10.92
N GLN A 428 44.60 -6.45 -11.87
CA GLN A 428 44.84 -5.70 -13.11
C GLN A 428 44.92 -4.18 -12.89
N VAL A 429 44.19 -3.63 -11.90
CA VAL A 429 44.16 -2.19 -11.61
C VAL A 429 45.07 -1.79 -10.45
N ARG A 430 45.50 -2.77 -9.64
CA ARG A 430 46.39 -2.54 -8.49
C ARG A 430 47.68 -1.78 -8.85
N PRO A 431 48.39 -2.12 -9.94
CA PRO A 431 49.60 -1.39 -10.33
C PRO A 431 49.32 0.07 -10.71
N ASP A 432 48.19 0.32 -11.38
CA ASP A 432 47.77 1.68 -11.76
C ASP A 432 47.44 2.51 -10.51
N LEU A 433 46.78 1.91 -9.52
CA LEU A 433 46.49 2.56 -8.24
C LEU A 433 47.77 2.91 -7.48
N VAL A 434 48.67 1.95 -7.31
CA VAL A 434 49.98 2.17 -6.65
C VAL A 434 50.73 3.30 -7.37
N GLY A 435 50.83 3.22 -8.70
CA GLY A 435 51.55 4.21 -9.48
C GLY A 435 50.94 5.60 -9.42
N VAL A 436 49.61 5.74 -9.27
CA VAL A 436 48.95 7.05 -9.11
C VAL A 436 49.17 7.62 -7.70
N ILE A 437 49.10 6.79 -6.66
CA ILE A 437 49.31 7.21 -5.26
C ILE A 437 50.77 7.61 -5.03
N GLU A 438 51.73 6.78 -5.45
CA GLU A 438 53.16 7.05 -5.28
C GLU A 438 53.60 8.31 -6.04
N ARG A 439 53.08 8.53 -7.25
CA ARG A 439 53.33 9.78 -7.99
C ARG A 439 52.79 11.00 -7.24
N ALA A 440 51.57 10.92 -6.73
CA ALA A 440 50.99 12.02 -5.94
C ALA A 440 51.81 12.31 -4.67
N LEU A 441 52.28 11.27 -3.98
CA LEU A 441 53.16 11.43 -2.80
C LEU A 441 54.52 12.05 -3.18
N ALA A 442 55.12 11.62 -4.28
CA ALA A 442 56.39 12.18 -4.79
C ALA A 442 56.24 13.64 -5.25
N ASP A 443 55.07 14.00 -5.78
CA ASP A 443 54.71 15.38 -6.15
C ASP A 443 54.38 16.25 -4.92
N GLY A 444 54.47 15.70 -3.69
CA GLY A 444 54.31 16.43 -2.43
C GLY A 444 52.87 16.54 -1.93
N VAL A 445 51.97 15.65 -2.34
CA VAL A 445 50.59 15.62 -1.81
C VAL A 445 50.59 15.04 -0.38
N GLU A 446 50.25 15.89 0.60
CA GLU A 446 50.13 15.52 2.03
C GLU A 446 48.66 15.56 2.51
N ASP A 447 47.71 15.27 1.61
CA ASP A 447 46.28 15.32 1.90
C ASP A 447 45.61 13.97 1.57
N THR A 448 45.12 13.29 2.61
CA THR A 448 44.45 11.99 2.50
C THR A 448 43.17 12.08 1.66
N PHE A 449 42.44 13.21 1.69
CA PHE A 449 41.23 13.39 0.88
C PHE A 449 41.56 13.47 -0.61
N GLN A 450 42.64 14.16 -0.98
CA GLN A 450 43.09 14.22 -2.38
C GLN A 450 43.51 12.83 -2.90
N LEU A 451 44.21 12.06 -2.07
CA LEU A 451 44.57 10.67 -2.39
C LEU A 451 43.32 9.80 -2.54
N GLN A 452 42.32 9.94 -1.66
CA GLN A 452 41.03 9.26 -1.79
C GLN A 452 40.32 9.59 -3.12
N GLN A 453 40.31 10.86 -3.55
CA GLN A 453 39.73 11.25 -4.83
C GLN A 453 40.49 10.69 -6.04
N LEU A 454 41.81 10.52 -5.93
CA LEU A 454 42.61 9.85 -6.96
C LEU A 454 42.24 8.37 -7.05
N VAL A 455 42.22 7.66 -5.92
CA VAL A 455 41.81 6.25 -5.85
C VAL A 455 40.41 6.04 -6.43
N ARG A 456 39.44 6.87 -6.03
CA ARG A 456 38.06 6.82 -6.56
C ARG A 456 38.01 6.98 -8.07
N ARG A 457 38.75 7.95 -8.64
CA ARG A 457 38.78 8.19 -10.08
C ARG A 457 39.44 7.05 -10.85
N THR A 458 40.52 6.49 -10.33
CA THR A 458 41.25 5.38 -10.97
C THR A 458 40.38 4.12 -11.01
N ILE A 459 39.81 3.71 -9.87
CA ILE A 459 38.89 2.57 -9.82
C ILE A 459 37.65 2.83 -10.66
N GLY A 460 37.03 4.01 -10.54
CA GLY A 460 35.80 4.33 -11.28
C GLY A 460 35.99 4.26 -12.80
N ARG A 461 37.14 4.74 -13.30
CA ARG A 461 37.48 4.66 -14.72
C ARG A 461 37.70 3.20 -15.15
N TRP A 462 38.45 2.43 -14.36
CA TRP A 462 38.72 1.03 -14.68
C TRP A 462 37.43 0.19 -14.69
N VAL A 463 36.57 0.36 -13.68
CA VAL A 463 35.28 -0.34 -13.61
C VAL A 463 34.39 0.01 -14.79
N ASN A 464 34.26 1.30 -15.13
CA ASN A 464 33.44 1.72 -16.26
C ASN A 464 33.98 1.23 -17.62
N ASN A 465 35.30 1.08 -17.76
CA ASN A 465 35.91 0.61 -19.01
C ASN A 465 35.77 -0.91 -19.19
N ASN A 466 35.94 -1.69 -18.13
CA ASN A 466 35.95 -3.15 -18.21
C ASN A 466 34.54 -3.76 -18.03
N TYR A 467 33.71 -3.16 -17.19
CA TYR A 467 32.42 -3.74 -16.80
C TYR A 467 31.22 -2.89 -17.17
N ARG A 468 31.41 -1.62 -17.60
CA ARG A 468 30.33 -0.67 -17.91
C ARG A 468 29.34 -0.46 -16.74
N ARG A 469 29.84 -0.63 -15.51
CA ARG A 469 29.09 -0.51 -14.25
C ARG A 469 29.52 0.71 -13.44
N ARG A 470 28.71 1.07 -12.44
CA ARG A 470 28.96 2.23 -11.56
C ARG A 470 28.74 1.87 -10.09
N PRO A 471 29.57 1.00 -9.49
CA PRO A 471 29.47 0.65 -8.08
C PRO A 471 29.77 1.86 -7.19
N MET A 472 29.31 1.77 -5.95
CA MET A 472 29.77 2.69 -4.91
C MET A 472 31.26 2.42 -4.63
N ILE A 473 32.09 3.47 -4.70
CA ILE A 473 33.54 3.34 -4.44
C ILE A 473 33.88 4.10 -3.15
N LEU A 474 34.33 3.36 -2.14
CA LEU A 474 34.73 3.87 -0.84
C LEU A 474 36.26 3.78 -0.67
N PRO A 475 37.01 4.82 -1.06
CA PRO A 475 38.44 4.88 -0.79
C PRO A 475 38.69 5.29 0.66
N ILE A 476 39.57 4.57 1.35
CA ILE A 476 40.01 4.84 2.70
C ILE A 476 41.54 4.93 2.65
N VAL A 477 42.04 6.17 2.77
CA VAL A 477 43.48 6.44 2.86
C VAL A 477 43.77 6.90 4.29
N VAL A 478 44.70 6.20 4.93
CA VAL A 478 45.13 6.45 6.31
C VAL A 478 46.59 6.90 6.29
N GLU A 479 46.92 7.95 7.03
CA GLU A 479 48.32 8.35 7.27
C GLU A 479 48.86 7.58 8.50
N SER A 480 50.07 7.02 8.39
CA SER A 480 50.72 6.18 9.40
C SER A 480 51.41 6.90 10.57
#